data_AF-A0A2N7YV08-F1
#
_entry.id   AF-A0A2N7YV08-F1
#
_cell.length_a   1.000
_cell.length_b   1.000
_cell.length_c   1.000
_cell.angle_alpha   90.00
_cell.angle_beta   90.00
_cell.angle_gamma   90.00
#
_symmetry.space_group_name_H-M   'P 1'
#
loop_
_entity.id
_entity.type
_entity.pdbx_description
1 polymer ?
#
loop_
_entity_poly.entity_id
_entity_poly.type
_entity_poly.pdbx_seq_one_letter_code
_entity_poly.pdbx_strand_id
1 'polypeptide(L)'
;PIARARVERVANAPVVVSILRAGNGMLDAVLSVLPFASAGFIGIYRDKFIHSTVEYYFKLPSETKGKKAILCDPLVATADTMIAAIERLK
;
A
#
# COMPACT_ATOMS: atom_id res chain seq x y z
N PRO A 1 21.54 -24.81 13.10
CA PRO A 1 21.52 -23.66 14.05
C PRO A 1 22.79 -23.66 14.90
N ILE A 2 23.58 -22.57 14.89
CA ILE A 2 24.93 -22.52 15.51
C ILE A 2 24.88 -22.16 17.01
N ALA A 3 23.99 -21.26 17.44
CA ALA A 3 23.68 -20.98 18.85
C ALA A 3 22.39 -20.14 18.96
N ARG A 4 21.82 -19.99 20.17
CA ARG A 4 20.73 -19.03 20.43
C ARG A 4 21.31 -17.62 20.55
N ALA A 5 20.64 -16.64 19.93
CA ALA A 5 21.01 -15.22 20.01
C ALA A 5 19.78 -14.35 20.27
N ARG A 6 19.96 -13.26 21.01
CA ARG A 6 18.94 -12.22 21.19
C ARG A 6 19.07 -11.22 20.03
N VAL A 7 17.95 -10.90 19.39
CA VAL A 7 17.89 -9.94 18.29
C VAL A 7 16.69 -9.02 18.46
N GLU A 8 16.80 -7.81 17.93
CA GLU A 8 15.65 -6.92 17.77
C GLU A 8 14.86 -7.31 16.51
N ARG A 9 13.53 -7.15 16.57
CA ARG A 9 12.63 -7.41 15.45
C ARG A 9 11.62 -6.28 15.34
N VAL A 10 11.16 -6.03 14.11
CA VAL A 10 10.08 -5.08 13.88
C VAL A 10 8.81 -5.60 14.54
N ALA A 11 8.31 -4.86 15.54
CA ALA A 11 7.13 -5.26 16.31
C ALA A 11 5.81 -5.03 15.57
N ASN A 12 5.72 -3.96 14.78
CA ASN A 12 4.52 -3.61 14.01
C ASN A 12 4.90 -3.32 12.55
N ALA A 13 4.88 -4.36 11.73
CA ALA A 13 5.19 -4.26 10.31
C ALA A 13 4.15 -3.37 9.58
N PRO A 14 4.57 -2.48 8.67
CA PRO A 14 3.64 -1.71 7.87
C PRO A 14 2.91 -2.60 6.85
N VAL A 15 1.86 -2.05 6.26
CA VAL A 15 1.17 -2.61 5.10
C VAL A 15 1.58 -1.79 3.89
N VAL A 16 2.10 -2.44 2.85
CA VAL A 16 2.45 -1.78 1.59
C VAL A 16 1.24 -1.86 0.67
N VAL A 17 0.71 -0.72 0.24
CA VAL A 17 -0.53 -0.62 -0.52
C VAL A 17 -0.23 -0.09 -1.91
N SER A 18 -0.49 -0.89 -2.94
CA SER A 18 -0.33 -0.48 -4.34
C SER A 18 -1.59 0.22 -4.85
N ILE A 19 -1.43 1.41 -5.45
CA ILE A 19 -2.46 1.99 -6.32
C ILE A 19 -2.32 1.33 -7.70
N LEU A 20 -3.32 0.53 -8.05
CA LEU A 20 -3.28 -0.26 -9.26
C LEU A 20 -3.39 0.62 -10.52
N ARG A 21 -2.67 0.30 -11.60
CA ARG A 21 -1.66 -0.78 -11.73
C ARG A 21 -0.23 -0.30 -11.54
N ALA A 22 0.00 1.01 -11.62
CA ALA A 22 1.35 1.58 -11.68
C ALA A 22 2.12 1.38 -10.37
N GLY A 23 1.44 1.33 -9.22
CA GLY A 23 2.04 1.10 -7.91
C GLY A 23 2.75 -0.25 -7.74
N ASN A 24 2.48 -1.26 -8.58
CA ASN A 24 3.01 -2.61 -8.41
C ASN A 24 4.54 -2.67 -8.52
N GLY A 25 5.15 -1.87 -9.41
CA GLY A 25 6.61 -1.83 -9.54
C GLY A 25 7.29 -1.34 -8.25
N MET A 26 6.66 -0.42 -7.54
CA MET A 26 7.14 0.05 -6.24
C MET A 26 6.85 -0.96 -5.12
N LEU A 27 5.69 -1.60 -5.15
CA LEU A 27 5.31 -2.62 -4.17
C LEU A 27 6.39 -3.72 -4.09
N ASP A 28 6.80 -4.26 -5.23
CA ASP A 28 7.80 -5.34 -5.30
C ASP A 28 9.15 -4.87 -4.71
N ALA A 29 9.57 -3.65 -5.05
CA ALA A 29 10.80 -3.06 -4.52
C ALA A 29 10.73 -2.86 -3.00
N VAL A 30 9.61 -2.36 -2.46
CA VAL A 30 9.43 -2.15 -1.02
C VAL A 30 9.41 -3.48 -0.27
N LEU A 31 8.71 -4.50 -0.79
CA LEU A 31 8.67 -5.83 -0.17
C LEU A 31 10.02 -6.54 -0.19
N SER A 32 10.90 -6.24 -1.16
CA SER A 32 12.28 -6.75 -1.16
C SER A 32 13.11 -6.23 0.03
N VAL A 33 12.81 -5.01 0.50
CA VAL A 33 13.47 -4.37 1.65
C VAL A 33 12.78 -4.74 2.96
N LEU A 34 11.45 -4.86 2.94
CA LEU A 34 10.61 -5.16 4.11
C LEU A 34 9.81 -6.46 3.88
N PRO A 35 10.47 -7.64 3.88
CA PRO A 35 9.83 -8.91 3.52
C PRO A 35 8.74 -9.38 4.50
N PHE A 36 8.67 -8.77 5.68
CA PHE A 36 7.67 -9.05 6.71
C PHE A 36 6.44 -8.13 6.60
N ALA A 37 6.44 -7.15 5.70
CA ALA A 37 5.29 -6.29 5.46
C ALA A 37 4.21 -7.04 4.67
N SER A 38 2.94 -6.76 4.97
CA SER A 38 1.81 -7.32 4.21
C SER A 38 1.48 -6.45 3.01
N ALA A 39 0.93 -7.03 1.96
CA ALA A 39 0.54 -6.31 0.74
C ALA A 39 -0.97 -6.03 0.70
N GLY A 40 -1.32 -4.83 0.24
CA GLY A 40 -2.68 -4.38 -0.05
C GLY A 40 -2.77 -3.74 -1.42
N PHE A 41 -3.98 -3.62 -1.95
CA PHE A 41 -4.22 -3.16 -3.31
C PHE A 41 -5.48 -2.30 -3.36
N ILE A 42 -5.38 -1.16 -4.02
CA ILE A 42 -6.48 -0.25 -4.29
C ILE A 42 -6.49 0.05 -5.78
N GLY A 43 -7.60 -0.25 -6.46
CA GLY A 43 -7.82 0.10 -7.85
C GLY A 43 -8.69 1.34 -7.94
N ILE A 44 -8.07 2.46 -8.31
CA ILE A 44 -8.73 3.74 -8.53
C ILE A 44 -8.27 4.32 -9.86
N TYR A 45 -9.19 4.89 -10.63
CA TYR A 45 -8.86 5.71 -11.79
C TYR A 45 -9.64 7.02 -11.76
N ARG A 46 -9.15 8.02 -12.48
CA ARG A 46 -9.85 9.29 -12.69
C ARG A 46 -10.73 9.19 -13.92
N ASP A 47 -12.03 9.38 -13.74
CA ASP A 47 -12.99 9.47 -14.82
C ASP A 47 -13.06 10.90 -15.36
N LYS A 48 -12.92 11.04 -16.68
CA LYS A 48 -12.85 12.34 -17.36
C LYS A 48 -14.23 12.98 -17.59
N PHE A 49 -15.31 12.19 -17.55
CA PHE A 49 -16.66 12.67 -17.77
C PHE A 49 -17.24 13.23 -16.48
N ILE A 50 -17.14 12.48 -15.38
CA ILE A 50 -17.66 12.91 -14.07
C ILE A 50 -16.65 13.75 -13.26
N HIS A 51 -15.43 13.93 -13.77
CA HIS A 51 -14.35 14.69 -13.12
C HIS A 51 -14.07 14.22 -11.67
N SER A 52 -14.21 12.91 -11.44
CA SER A 52 -14.10 12.29 -10.12
C SER A 52 -13.31 10.98 -10.19
N THR A 53 -12.98 10.43 -9.03
CA THR A 53 -12.28 9.14 -8.90
C THR A 53 -13.27 8.00 -8.78
N VAL A 54 -13.03 6.91 -9.50
CA VAL A 54 -13.82 5.68 -9.41
C VAL A 54 -12.95 4.58 -8.80
N GLU A 55 -13.37 4.07 -7.65
CA GLU A 55 -12.81 2.86 -7.04
C GLU A 55 -13.46 1.63 -7.68
N TYR A 56 -12.64 0.73 -8.22
CA TYR A 56 -13.09 -0.53 -8.81
C TYR A 56 -12.53 -1.75 -8.06
N TYR A 57 -11.58 -1.55 -7.16
CA TYR A 57 -10.97 -2.63 -6.40
C TYR A 57 -10.46 -2.15 -5.05
N PHE A 58 -10.73 -2.93 -4.01
CA PHE A 58 -10.16 -2.69 -2.70
C PHE A 58 -9.92 -4.03 -2.00
N LYS A 59 -8.65 -4.32 -1.70
CA LYS A 59 -8.27 -5.53 -0.97
C LYS A 59 -7.13 -5.24 -0.02
N LEU A 60 -7.40 -5.40 1.27
CA LEU A 60 -6.42 -5.34 2.34
C LEU A 60 -6.39 -6.66 3.12
N PRO A 61 -5.27 -6.99 3.78
CA PRO A 61 -5.23 -8.04 4.80
C PRO A 61 -6.25 -7.78 5.93
N SER A 62 -6.68 -8.83 6.62
CA SER A 62 -7.63 -8.71 7.75
C SER A 62 -7.06 -7.93 8.94
N GLU A 63 -5.74 -8.02 9.16
CA GLU A 63 -5.05 -7.43 10.31
C GLU A 63 -4.29 -6.14 9.94
N THR A 64 -4.96 -5.14 9.37
CA THR A 64 -4.35 -3.85 9.00
C THR A 64 -4.67 -2.70 9.95
N LYS A 65 -5.68 -2.84 10.81
CA LYS A 65 -6.11 -1.78 11.73
C LYS A 65 -4.98 -1.41 12.70
N GLY A 66 -4.65 -0.12 12.76
CA GLY A 66 -3.57 0.41 13.61
C GLY A 66 -2.15 0.18 13.08
N LYS A 67 -1.99 -0.37 11.88
CA LYS A 67 -0.70 -0.47 11.18
C LYS A 67 -0.46 0.77 10.34
N LYS A 68 0.80 1.13 10.14
CA LYS A 68 1.18 2.17 9.16
C LYS A 68 0.95 1.63 7.75
N ALA A 69 0.44 2.46 6.85
CA ALA A 69 0.33 2.15 5.43
C ALA A 69 1.43 2.87 4.65
N ILE A 70 2.11 2.15 3.75
CA ILE A 70 3.03 2.71 2.76
C ILE A 70 2.29 2.67 1.43
N LEU A 71 1.80 3.82 0.96
CA LEU A 71 1.05 3.92 -0.29
C LEU A 71 2.03 4.07 -1.47
N CYS A 72 1.88 3.23 -2.48
CA CYS A 72 2.74 3.17 -3.67
C CYS A 72 2.00 3.69 -4.90
N ASP A 73 2.43 4.85 -5.40
CA ASP A 73 1.99 5.45 -6.67
C ASP A 73 3.18 6.16 -7.33
N PRO A 74 3.71 5.66 -8.46
CA PRO A 74 4.92 6.21 -9.08
C PRO A 74 4.70 7.57 -9.74
N LEU A 75 3.46 8.00 -9.98
CA LEU A 75 3.15 9.25 -10.65
C LEU A 75 2.06 10.04 -9.92
N VAL A 76 2.42 11.21 -9.40
CA VAL A 76 1.47 12.14 -8.79
C VAL A 76 1.25 13.32 -9.72
N ALA A 77 0.05 13.44 -10.29
CA ALA A 77 -0.35 14.57 -11.13
C ALA A 77 -1.17 15.59 -10.33
N THR A 78 -2.49 15.41 -10.25
CA THR A 78 -3.40 16.23 -9.45
C THR A 78 -3.66 15.65 -8.05
N ALA A 79 -3.07 14.50 -7.74
CA ALA A 79 -3.23 13.74 -6.49
C ALA A 79 -4.66 13.23 -6.20
N ASP A 80 -5.64 13.41 -7.09
CA ASP A 80 -7.03 12.95 -6.87
C ASP A 80 -7.10 11.47 -6.48
N THR A 81 -6.39 10.59 -7.20
CA THR A 81 -6.33 9.15 -6.93
C THR A 81 -5.69 8.84 -5.57
N MET A 82 -4.65 9.59 -5.19
CA MET A 82 -3.94 9.43 -3.93
C MET A 82 -4.80 9.89 -2.75
N ILE A 83 -5.50 11.02 -2.88
CA ILE A 83 -6.43 11.53 -1.87
C ILE A 83 -7.55 10.53 -1.65
N ALA A 84 -8.17 10.01 -2.73
CA ALA A 84 -9.20 8.98 -2.64
C ALA A 84 -8.68 7.70 -1.96
N ALA A 85 -7.47 7.24 -2.30
CA ALA A 85 -6.85 6.08 -1.66
C ALA A 85 -6.56 6.30 -0.16
N ILE A 86 -6.08 7.48 0.23
CA ILE A 86 -5.84 7.83 1.64
C ILE A 86 -7.16 7.86 2.40
N GLU A 87 -8.21 8.47 1.85
CA GLU A 87 -9.51 8.52 2.50
C GLU A 87 -10.10 7.12 2.69
N ARG A 88 -9.89 6.24 1.71
CA ARG A 88 -10.31 4.83 1.80
C ARG A 88 -9.57 4.03 2.87
N LEU A 89 -8.35 4.43 3.22
CA LEU A 89 -7.48 3.79 4.21
C LEU A 89 -7.70 4.27 5.65
N LYS A 90 -8.39 5.41 5.84
CA LYS A 90 -8.79 5.90 7.16
C LYS A 90 -9.95 5.08 7.71
#